data_AF-A0A7L8UF15-F1
#
_entry.id   AF-A0A7L8UF15-F1
#
_cell.length_a   1.000
_cell.length_b   1.000
_cell.length_c   1.000
_cell.angle_alpha   90.00
_cell.angle_beta   90.00
_cell.angle_gamma   90.00
#
_symmetry.space_group_name_H-M   'P 1'
#
loop_
_entity.id
_entity.type
_entity.pdbx_description
1 polymer ?
#
loop_
_entity_poly.entity_id
_entity_poly.type
_entity_poly.pdbx_seq_one_letter_code
_entity_poly.pdbx_strand_id
1 'polypeptide(L)'
;MINIRSEYKTIFFFTVYFIITFIYAEIDPGGPCAPGMGAVLFLLAIPISIIYTIALFYKLYKSEEKQYLYSIFTLAGLWVLLFILLKLNEAK
;
A
#
# COMPACT_ATOMS: atom_id res chain seq x y z
N MET A 1 -15.84 -19.61 9.35
CA MET A 1 -15.26 -18.31 8.96
C MET A 1 -13.78 -18.35 9.29
N ILE A 2 -12.90 -18.36 8.30
CA ILE A 2 -11.45 -18.41 8.53
C ILE A 2 -11.07 -17.04 9.13
N ASN A 3 -10.67 -17.02 10.41
CA ASN A 3 -10.22 -15.81 11.08
C ASN A 3 -8.82 -15.45 10.59
N ILE A 4 -8.74 -14.88 9.38
CA ILE A 4 -7.48 -14.45 8.77
C ILE A 4 -6.93 -13.27 9.56
N ARG A 5 -5.68 -13.39 10.01
CA ARG A 5 -4.91 -12.37 10.74
C ARG A 5 -4.92 -11.04 9.96
N SER A 6 -5.08 -9.93 10.68
CA SER A 6 -5.08 -8.57 10.11
C SER A 6 -3.87 -8.32 9.20
N GLU A 7 -2.68 -8.80 9.62
CA GLU A 7 -1.42 -8.68 8.87
C GLU A 7 -1.54 -9.23 7.44
N TYR A 8 -2.06 -10.45 7.29
CA TYR A 8 -2.21 -11.06 5.96
C TYR A 8 -3.20 -10.30 5.08
N LYS A 9 -4.24 -9.70 5.66
CA LYS A 9 -5.18 -8.86 4.91
C LYS A 9 -4.51 -7.58 4.43
N THR A 10 -3.67 -6.95 5.27
CA THR A 10 -2.88 -5.79 4.89
C THR A 10 -1.93 -6.11 3.74
N ILE A 11 -1.16 -7.21 3.87
CA ILE A 11 -0.24 -7.64 2.80
C ILE A 11 -1.00 -7.88 1.51
N PHE A 12 -2.03 -8.72 1.55
CA PHE A 12 -2.79 -9.08 0.36
C PHE A 12 -3.38 -7.85 -0.34
N PHE A 13 -4.00 -6.93 0.41
CA PHE A 13 -4.60 -5.73 -0.16
C PHE A 13 -3.56 -4.84 -0.85
N PHE A 14 -2.47 -4.48 -0.16
CA PHE A 14 -1.48 -3.57 -0.73
C PHE A 14 -0.67 -4.21 -1.85
N THR A 15 -0.36 -5.51 -1.77
CA THR A 15 0.30 -6.22 -2.87
C THR A 15 -0.57 -6.22 -4.12
N VAL A 16 -1.85 -6.58 -4.02
CA VAL A 16 -2.78 -6.55 -5.17
C VAL A 16 -2.94 -5.12 -5.70
N TYR A 17 -3.08 -4.14 -4.80
CA TYR A 17 -3.22 -2.73 -5.18
C TYR A 17 -2.02 -2.23 -5.99
N PHE A 18 -0.79 -2.52 -5.53
CA PHE A 18 0.42 -2.10 -6.24
C PHE A 18 0.59 -2.85 -7.57
N ILE A 19 0.29 -4.14 -7.64
CA ILE A 19 0.30 -4.89 -8.92
C ILE A 19 -0.64 -4.22 -9.95
N ILE A 20 -1.87 -3.92 -9.55
CA ILE A 20 -2.83 -3.23 -10.41
C ILE A 20 -2.28 -1.86 -10.83
N THR A 21 -1.71 -1.11 -9.90
CA THR A 21 -1.09 0.19 -10.17
C THR A 21 -0.02 0.10 -11.25
N PHE A 22 0.89 -0.88 -11.17
CA PHE A 22 1.94 -1.08 -12.17
C PHE A 22 1.38 -1.52 -13.53
N ILE A 23 0.38 -2.40 -13.55
CA ILE A 23 -0.28 -2.80 -14.80
C ILE A 23 -0.91 -1.58 -15.50
N TYR A 24 -1.60 -0.72 -14.75
CA TYR A 24 -2.20 0.49 -15.33
C TYR A 24 -1.18 1.56 -15.72
N ALA A 25 0.01 1.56 -15.13
CA ALA A 25 1.10 2.44 -15.56
C ALA A 25 1.59 2.09 -16.97
N GLU A 26 1.55 0.81 -17.36
CA GLU A 26 1.92 0.36 -18.71
C GLU A 26 0.78 0.53 -19.73
N ILE A 27 -0.47 0.28 -19.32
CA ILE A 27 -1.64 0.38 -20.21
C ILE A 27 -1.98 1.84 -20.54
N ASP A 28 -1.87 2.71 -19.53
CA ASP A 28 -2.12 4.14 -19.66
C ASP A 28 -0.98 4.93 -19.01
N PRO A 29 0.14 5.10 -19.75
CA PRO A 29 1.30 5.85 -19.26
C PRO A 29 1.00 7.35 -19.08
N GLY A 30 -0.13 7.83 -19.58
CA GLY A 30 -0.50 9.24 -19.56
C GLY A 30 0.20 10.05 -20.65
N GLY A 31 0.02 11.37 -20.56
CA GLY A 31 0.57 12.33 -21.51
C GLY A 31 1.20 13.54 -20.81
N PRO A 32 1.76 14.48 -21.57
CA PRO A 32 2.51 15.62 -21.02
C PRO A 32 1.69 16.52 -20.08
N CYS A 33 0.36 16.51 -20.22
CA CYS A 33 -0.56 17.34 -19.44
C CYS A 33 -1.54 16.53 -18.58
N ALA A 34 -1.50 15.20 -18.64
CA ALA A 34 -2.44 14.34 -17.92
C ALA A 34 -1.69 13.14 -17.30
N PRO A 35 -1.67 13.00 -15.97
CA PRO A 35 -1.04 11.86 -15.34
C PRO A 35 -1.78 10.58 -15.76
N GLY A 36 -1.01 9.55 -16.14
CA GLY A 36 -1.55 8.24 -16.48
C GLY A 36 -2.24 7.59 -15.29
N MET A 37 -3.15 6.64 -15.55
CA MET A 37 -3.93 5.98 -14.51
C MET A 37 -3.05 5.33 -13.42
N GLY A 38 -1.90 4.76 -13.78
CA GLY A 38 -0.94 4.23 -12.81
C GLY A 38 -0.41 5.29 -11.84
N ALA A 39 -0.10 6.50 -12.31
CA ALA A 39 0.36 7.60 -11.47
C ALA A 39 -0.75 8.09 -10.52
N VAL A 40 -1.99 8.15 -10.98
CA VAL A 40 -3.15 8.52 -10.16
C VAL A 40 -3.39 7.49 -9.06
N LEU A 41 -3.38 6.20 -9.39
CA LEU A 41 -3.51 5.10 -8.42
C LEU A 41 -2.37 5.11 -7.40
N PHE A 42 -1.13 5.36 -7.85
CA PHE A 42 -0.01 5.49 -6.95
C PHE A 42 -0.19 6.65 -5.95
N LEU A 43 -0.64 7.80 -6.44
CA LEU A 43 -0.91 8.97 -5.59
C LEU A 43 -2.04 8.70 -4.58
N LEU A 44 -3.06 7.91 -4.98
CA LEU A 44 -4.14 7.47 -4.09
C LEU A 44 -3.68 6.45 -3.03
N ALA A 45 -2.60 5.70 -3.26
CA ALA A 45 -2.05 4.79 -2.26
C ALA A 45 -1.68 5.51 -0.96
N ILE A 46 -1.21 6.77 -1.07
CA ILE A 46 -0.80 7.60 0.07
C ILE A 46 -1.99 7.85 1.03
N PRO A 47 -3.08 8.54 0.63
CA PRO A 47 -4.21 8.78 1.53
C PRO A 47 -4.86 7.48 2.00
N ILE A 48 -4.93 6.43 1.16
CA ILE A 48 -5.46 5.13 1.55
C ILE A 48 -4.63 4.53 2.70
N SER A 49 -3.29 4.58 2.59
CA SER A 49 -2.39 4.05 3.62
C SER A 49 -2.49 4.82 4.93
N ILE A 50 -2.66 6.15 4.88
CA ILE A 50 -2.84 7.00 6.06
C ILE A 50 -4.16 6.65 6.76
N ILE A 51 -5.27 6.62 6.03
CA ILE A 51 -6.60 6.28 6.57
C ILE A 51 -6.57 4.88 7.21
N TYR A 52 -5.97 3.91 6.51
CA TYR A 52 -5.86 2.55 7.02
C TYR A 52 -4.98 2.46 8.28
N THR A 53 -3.87 3.20 8.32
CA THR A 53 -3.00 3.28 9.50
C THR A 53 -3.75 3.87 10.71
N ILE A 54 -4.51 4.96 10.51
CA ILE A 54 -5.34 5.56 11.57
C ILE A 54 -6.37 4.55 12.08
N ALA A 55 -7.02 3.81 11.18
CA ALA A 55 -7.99 2.78 11.55
C ALA A 55 -7.34 1.63 12.36
N LEU A 56 -6.11 1.24 12.02
CA LEU A 56 -5.35 0.24 12.79
C LEU A 56 -4.93 0.76 14.17
N PHE A 57 -4.49 2.02 14.27
CA PHE A 57 -4.17 2.64 15.57
C PHE A 57 -5.40 2.73 16.47
N TYR A 58 -6.55 3.12 15.92
CA TYR A 58 -7.80 3.15 16.69
C TYR A 58 -8.17 1.76 17.22
N LYS A 59 -8.02 0.71 16.40
CA LYS A 59 -8.26 -0.68 16.83
C LYS A 59 -7.25 -1.15 17.88
N LEU A 60 -5.97 -0.80 17.70
CA LEU A 60 -4.91 -1.09 18.66
C LEU A 60 -5.21 -0.46 20.03
N TYR A 61 -5.60 0.81 20.05
CA TYR A 61 -5.98 1.51 21.27
C TYR A 61 -7.21 0.88 21.95
N LYS A 62 -8.18 0.42 21.17
CA LYS A 62 -9.43 -0.14 21.71
C LYS A 62 -9.31 -1.58 22.20
N SER A 63 -8.51 -2.42 21.52
CA SER A 63 -8.47 -3.86 21.77
C SER A 63 -7.15 -4.35 22.37
N GLU A 64 -6.11 -3.51 22.41
CA GLU A 64 -4.75 -3.84 22.88
C GLU A 64 -4.10 -5.06 22.21
N GLU A 65 -4.64 -5.53 21.07
CA GLU A 65 -4.10 -6.68 20.36
C GLU A 65 -2.84 -6.28 19.57
N LYS A 66 -1.72 -6.95 19.89
CA LYS A 66 -0.43 -6.77 19.20
C LYS A 66 -0.48 -7.01 17.69
N GLN A 67 -1.49 -7.74 17.21
CA GLN A 67 -1.73 -8.00 15.79
C GLN A 67 -1.89 -6.73 14.94
N TYR A 68 -2.49 -5.68 15.49
CA TYR A 68 -2.66 -4.41 14.77
C TYR A 68 -1.34 -3.65 14.64
N LEU A 69 -0.49 -3.73 15.67
CA LEU A 69 0.85 -3.17 15.66
C LEU A 69 1.75 -3.86 14.62
N TYR A 70 1.69 -5.20 14.52
CA TYR A 70 2.36 -5.92 13.43
C TYR A 70 1.83 -5.53 12.05
N SER A 71 0.52 -5.29 11.91
CA SER A 71 -0.07 -4.82 10.63
C SER A 71 0.45 -3.44 10.23
N ILE A 72 0.62 -2.52 11.19
CA ILE A 72 1.20 -1.18 10.96
C ILE A 72 2.66 -1.32 10.52
N PHE A 73 3.48 -2.12 11.22
CA PHE A 73 4.87 -2.35 10.83
C PHE A 73 4.99 -3.01 9.46
N THR A 74 4.09 -3.94 9.14
CA THR A 74 4.04 -4.61 7.84
C THR A 74 3.71 -3.62 6.73
N LEU A 75 2.76 -2.71 6.94
CA LEU A 75 2.44 -1.65 5.99
C LEU A 75 3.64 -0.71 5.76
N ALA A 76 4.31 -0.29 6.83
CA ALA A 76 5.51 0.53 6.72
C ALA A 76 6.63 -0.20 5.95
N GLY A 77 6.84 -1.48 6.25
CA GLY A 77 7.80 -2.33 5.54
C GLY A 77 7.48 -2.46 4.04
N LEU A 78 6.20 -2.59 3.67
CA LEU A 78 5.78 -2.63 2.27
C LEU A 78 6.10 -1.32 1.53
N TRP A 79 5.86 -0.17 2.16
CA TRP A 79 6.22 1.12 1.58
C TRP A 79 7.73 1.27 1.42
N VAL A 80 8.51 0.92 2.43
CA VAL A 80 9.99 0.96 2.34
C VAL A 80 10.48 0.07 1.21
N LEU A 81 9.98 -1.16 1.11
CA LEU A 81 10.36 -2.10 0.06
C LEU A 81 9.99 -1.56 -1.33
N LEU A 82 8.81 -0.95 -1.46
CA LEU A 82 8.38 -0.30 -2.69
C LEU A 82 9.27 0.89 -3.06
N PHE A 83 9.65 1.74 -2.11
CA PHE A 83 10.58 2.85 -2.36
C PHE A 83 11.96 2.36 -2.81
N ILE A 84 12.46 1.28 -2.20
CA ILE A 84 13.72 0.64 -2.62
C ILE A 84 13.61 0.14 -4.06
N LEU A 85 12.52 -0.55 -4.41
CA LEU A 85 12.30 -1.04 -5.78
C LEU A 85 12.23 0.10 -6.80
N LEU A 86 11.51 1.17 -6.50
CA LEU A 86 11.45 2.35 -7.37
C LEU A 86 12.84 2.98 -7.55
N LYS A 87 13.61 3.10 -6.47
CA LYS A 87 14.98 3.64 -6.55
C LYS A 87 15.94 2.78 -7.36
N LEU A 88 15.83 1.45 -7.25
CA LEU A 88 16.62 0.53 -8.07
C LEU A 88 16.25 0.62 -9.56
N ASN A 89 14.99 0.90 -9.87
CA ASN A 89 14.53 1.08 -11.25
C ASN A 89 15.01 2.40 -11.87
N GLU A 90 15.05 3.50 -11.11
CA GLU A 90 15.59 4.79 -11.57
C GLU A 90 17.12 4.78 -11.80
N ALA A 91 17.84 3.86 -11.16
CA ALA A 91 19.30 3.74 -11.27
C ALA A 91 19.78 2.98 -12.51
N LYS A 92 18.86 2.55 -13.38
CA LYS A 92 19.12 1.74 -14.57
C LYS A 92 18.80 2.53 -15.84
#